data_AF-A0AAJ1S828-F1
#
_entry.id   AF-A0AAJ1S828-F1
#
_cell.length_a   1.000
_cell.length_b   1.000
_cell.length_c   1.000
_cell.angle_alpha   90.00
_cell.angle_beta   90.00
_cell.angle_gamma   90.00
#
_symmetry.space_group_name_H-M   'P 1'
#
loop_
_entity.id
_entity.type
_entity.pdbx_description
1 polymer ?
#
loop_
_entity_poly.entity_id
_entity_poly.type
_entity_poly.pdbx_seq_one_letter_code
_entity_poly.pdbx_strand_id
1 'polypeptide(L)'
;MRTPHLLAGSCASADPEAAFRHAELAIWDELVHSLARYPRPWRSAEEGAMVLGEEVDELWDDVRANRIGCARAEAAQVGAMAVRFLVEVCEPGGAIRQRCRDALAEQGRRRGEVGPRGRALASSHEGFGFLKREFDALWCAVCSGESARSAAQRVAAVAVRFIAEIGAAPAGRLVR
;
A
#
# COMPACT_ATOMS: atom_id res chain seq x y z
N MET A 1 33.99 -8.80 46.02
CA MET A 1 33.45 -7.78 45.10
C MET A 1 32.51 -8.47 44.13
N ARG A 2 31.21 -8.20 44.22
CA ARG A 2 30.17 -8.83 43.39
C ARG A 2 30.01 -8.05 42.09
N THR A 3 30.18 -8.72 40.96
CA THR A 3 29.92 -8.18 39.62
C THR A 3 28.39 -8.04 39.43
N PRO A 4 27.84 -6.85 39.13
CA PRO A 4 26.43 -6.74 38.79
C PRO A 4 26.24 -7.23 37.35
N HIS A 5 25.41 -8.26 37.20
CA HIS A 5 24.84 -8.68 35.93
C HIS A 5 24.01 -7.54 35.35
N LEU A 6 24.51 -6.88 34.29
CA LEU A 6 23.67 -6.05 33.43
C LEU A 6 22.85 -6.97 32.52
N LEU A 7 21.66 -7.32 33.01
CA LEU A 7 20.51 -7.65 32.20
C LEU A 7 20.14 -6.39 31.41
N ALA A 8 20.82 -6.15 30.29
CA ALA A 8 20.35 -5.19 29.29
C ALA A 8 19.26 -5.91 28.49
N GLY A 9 18.04 -5.43 28.71
CA GLY A 9 16.80 -6.04 28.27
C GLY A 9 16.76 -6.32 26.76
N SER A 10 15.99 -7.35 26.43
CA SER A 10 15.50 -7.59 25.08
C SER A 10 14.93 -6.29 24.51
N CYS A 11 15.68 -5.64 23.61
CA CYS A 11 15.14 -4.60 22.77
C CYS A 11 14.00 -5.24 21.97
N ALA A 12 12.79 -4.82 22.34
CA ALA A 12 11.53 -5.30 21.84
C ALA A 12 11.60 -5.48 20.32
N SER A 13 11.30 -6.70 19.86
CA SER A 13 10.85 -6.92 18.49
C SER A 13 9.73 -5.91 18.23
N ALA A 14 10.01 -4.87 17.44
CA ALA A 14 8.96 -3.98 16.95
C ALA A 14 7.91 -4.88 16.31
N ASP A 15 6.69 -4.88 16.85
CA ASP A 15 5.57 -5.68 16.36
C ASP A 15 5.44 -5.44 14.85
N PRO A 16 5.80 -6.41 13.98
CA PRO A 16 5.75 -6.20 12.53
C PRO A 16 4.33 -5.84 12.08
N GLU A 17 3.32 -6.33 12.80
CA GLU A 17 1.92 -6.00 12.55
C GLU A 17 1.60 -4.54 12.86
N ALA A 18 2.35 -3.87 13.75
CA ALA A 18 2.17 -2.44 14.00
C ALA A 18 2.55 -1.58 12.78
N ALA A 19 3.61 -1.96 12.05
CA ALA A 19 4.00 -1.26 10.84
C ALA A 19 2.91 -1.37 9.75
N PHE A 20 2.31 -2.56 9.62
CA PHE A 20 1.19 -2.75 8.70
C PHE A 20 -0.06 -1.99 9.12
N ARG A 21 -0.43 -1.99 10.41
CA ARG A 21 -1.56 -1.17 10.91
C ARG A 21 -1.34 0.31 10.64
N HIS A 22 -0.12 0.83 10.80
CA HIS A 22 0.18 2.22 10.45
C HIS A 22 0.05 2.48 8.94
N ALA A 23 0.47 1.55 8.09
CA ALA A 23 0.29 1.67 6.65
C ALA A 23 -1.20 1.68 6.25
N GLU A 24 -2.00 0.81 6.85
CA GLU A 24 -3.45 0.75 6.63
C GLU A 24 -4.15 2.04 7.07
N LEU A 25 -3.74 2.63 8.20
CA LEU A 25 -4.24 3.92 8.66
C LEU A 25 -3.86 5.07 7.72
N ALA A 26 -2.61 5.10 7.23
CA ALA A 26 -2.18 6.12 6.28
C ALA A 26 -3.01 6.09 4.98
N ILE A 27 -3.29 4.88 4.47
CA ILE A 27 -4.17 4.70 3.31
C ILE A 27 -5.61 5.14 3.64
N TRP A 28 -6.12 4.83 4.82
CA TRP A 28 -7.46 5.25 5.23
C TRP A 28 -7.58 6.78 5.30
N ASP A 29 -6.60 7.46 5.89
CA ASP A 29 -6.61 8.92 6.01
C ASP A 29 -6.61 9.59 4.63
N GLU A 30 -5.79 9.07 3.71
CA GLU A 30 -5.75 9.56 2.32
C GLU A 30 -7.05 9.26 1.56
N LEU A 31 -7.64 8.07 1.75
CA LEU A 31 -8.92 7.73 1.16
C LEU A 31 -10.04 8.67 1.66
N VAL A 32 -10.08 8.97 2.95
CA VAL A 32 -11.04 9.92 3.53
C VAL A 32 -10.81 11.32 2.97
N HIS A 33 -9.54 11.74 2.85
CA HIS A 33 -9.16 13.02 2.27
C HIS A 33 -9.64 13.13 0.80
N SER A 34 -9.30 12.15 -0.04
CA SER A 34 -9.69 12.10 -1.45
C SER A 34 -11.20 12.09 -1.66
N LEU A 35 -11.96 11.32 -0.87
CA LEU A 35 -13.42 11.31 -0.94
C LEU A 35 -14.05 12.65 -0.55
N ALA A 36 -13.45 13.37 0.42
CA ALA A 36 -13.91 14.70 0.80
C ALA A 36 -13.55 15.76 -0.25
N ARG A 37 -12.35 15.66 -0.82
CA ARG A 37 -11.84 16.62 -1.82
C ARG A 37 -12.50 16.45 -3.18
N TYR A 38 -12.74 15.21 -3.58
CA TYR A 38 -13.29 14.82 -4.87
C TYR A 38 -14.54 13.95 -4.67
N PRO A 39 -15.70 14.54 -4.34
CA PRO A 39 -16.89 13.78 -3.92
C PRO A 39 -17.64 13.10 -5.07
N ARG A 40 -17.27 13.37 -6.33
CA ARG A 40 -17.93 12.76 -7.49
C ARG A 40 -17.30 11.38 -7.74
N PRO A 41 -18.11 10.33 -7.92
CA PRO A 41 -17.60 9.05 -8.39
C PRO A 41 -16.96 9.18 -9.77
N TRP A 42 -16.00 8.32 -10.07
CA TRP A 42 -15.44 8.21 -11.42
C TRP A 42 -16.51 7.80 -12.43
N ARG A 43 -16.43 8.35 -13.64
CA ARG A 43 -17.38 8.13 -14.72
C ARG A 43 -17.11 6.84 -15.48
N SER A 44 -15.88 6.34 -15.42
CA SER A 44 -15.50 5.08 -16.06
C SER A 44 -14.35 4.39 -15.31
N ALA A 45 -14.11 3.13 -15.65
CA ALA A 45 -12.99 2.37 -15.13
C ALA A 45 -11.65 2.95 -15.61
N GLU A 46 -11.59 3.46 -16.85
CA GLU A 46 -10.41 4.11 -17.40
C GLU A 46 -10.06 5.39 -16.64
N GLU A 47 -11.04 6.23 -16.30
CA GLU A 47 -10.82 7.43 -15.48
C GLU A 47 -10.19 7.04 -14.14
N GLY A 48 -10.80 6.08 -13.43
CA GLY A 48 -10.29 5.63 -12.14
C GLY A 48 -8.90 4.99 -12.22
N ALA A 49 -8.65 4.20 -13.27
CA ALA A 49 -7.37 3.55 -13.48
C ALA A 49 -6.27 4.56 -13.84
N MET A 50 -6.59 5.61 -14.60
CA MET A 50 -5.62 6.64 -14.94
C MET A 50 -5.31 7.58 -13.77
N VAL A 51 -6.30 7.91 -12.94
CA VAL A 51 -6.04 8.63 -11.67
C VAL A 51 -5.15 7.80 -10.75
N LEU A 52 -5.45 6.50 -10.59
CA LEU A 52 -4.55 5.61 -9.88
C LEU A 52 -3.15 5.54 -10.53
N GLY A 53 -3.07 5.57 -11.86
CA GLY A 53 -1.82 5.57 -12.61
C GLY A 53 -0.96 6.80 -12.36
N GLU A 54 -1.57 7.98 -12.19
CA GLU A 54 -0.88 9.22 -11.80
C GLU A 54 -0.14 9.03 -10.47
N GLU A 55 -0.82 8.50 -9.45
CA GLU A 55 -0.20 8.22 -8.14
C GLU A 55 0.94 7.20 -8.25
N VAL A 56 0.84 6.23 -9.16
CA VAL A 56 1.90 5.25 -9.43
C VAL A 56 3.12 5.92 -10.05
N ASP A 57 2.93 6.85 -10.97
CA ASP A 57 4.02 7.61 -11.60
C ASP A 57 4.68 8.58 -10.60
N GLU A 58 3.91 9.26 -9.75
CA GLU A 58 4.45 10.11 -8.68
C GLU A 58 5.25 9.31 -7.65
N LEU A 59 4.73 8.15 -7.23
CA LEU A 59 5.49 7.20 -6.42
C LEU A 59 6.82 6.82 -7.07
N TRP A 60 6.83 6.57 -8.38
CA TRP A 60 8.05 6.22 -9.09
C TRP A 60 9.06 7.36 -9.09
N ASP A 61 8.61 8.59 -9.30
CA ASP A 61 9.45 9.79 -9.27
C ASP A 61 10.16 9.95 -7.93
N ASP A 62 9.46 9.72 -6.83
CA ASP A 62 10.06 9.75 -5.50
C ASP A 62 11.01 8.59 -5.21
N VAL A 63 10.69 7.38 -5.69
CA VAL A 63 11.58 6.22 -5.58
C VAL A 63 12.88 6.47 -6.32
N ARG A 64 12.81 6.99 -7.55
CA ARG A 64 13.98 7.35 -8.37
C ARG A 64 14.80 8.47 -7.74
N ALA A 65 14.14 9.42 -7.12
CA ALA A 65 14.79 10.53 -6.41
C ALA A 65 15.28 10.18 -5.01
N ASN A 66 15.12 8.93 -4.57
CA ASN A 66 15.48 8.45 -3.23
C ASN A 66 14.80 9.25 -2.09
N ARG A 67 13.60 9.80 -2.33
CA ARG A 67 12.80 10.53 -1.35
C ARG A 67 11.86 9.57 -0.62
N ILE A 68 12.42 8.71 0.23
CA ILE A 68 11.66 7.60 0.84
C ILE A 68 10.44 8.06 1.65
N GLY A 69 10.53 9.19 2.34
CA GLY A 69 9.38 9.76 3.06
C GLY A 69 8.23 10.14 2.12
N CYS A 70 8.55 10.81 1.02
CA CYS A 70 7.60 11.20 -0.02
C CYS A 70 7.04 9.96 -0.74
N ALA A 71 7.90 9.02 -1.14
CA ALA A 71 7.47 7.74 -1.74
C ALA A 71 6.49 6.95 -0.84
N ARG A 72 6.61 7.05 0.49
CA ARG A 72 5.64 6.42 1.39
C ARG A 72 4.30 7.17 1.42
N ALA A 73 4.31 8.49 1.27
CA ALA A 73 3.09 9.27 1.12
C ALA A 73 2.42 8.93 -0.21
N GLU A 74 3.15 8.90 -1.32
CA GLU A 74 2.60 8.50 -2.62
C GLU A 74 2.09 7.06 -2.63
N ALA A 75 2.78 6.14 -1.95
CA ALA A 75 2.25 4.79 -1.77
C ALA A 75 0.92 4.77 -1.00
N ALA A 76 0.70 5.69 -0.05
CA ALA A 76 -0.59 5.82 0.62
C ALA A 76 -1.68 6.33 -0.34
N GLN A 77 -1.35 7.29 -1.21
CA GLN A 77 -2.25 7.76 -2.28
C GLN A 77 -2.61 6.64 -3.26
N VAL A 78 -1.61 5.86 -3.72
CA VAL A 78 -1.83 4.66 -4.55
C VAL A 78 -2.79 3.68 -3.86
N GLY A 79 -2.54 3.36 -2.59
CA GLY A 79 -3.42 2.46 -1.82
C GLY A 79 -4.84 3.00 -1.71
N ALA A 80 -4.98 4.31 -1.46
CA ALA A 80 -6.27 4.97 -1.35
C ALA A 80 -7.03 4.97 -2.67
N MET A 81 -6.36 5.28 -3.78
CA MET A 81 -6.96 5.27 -5.12
C MET A 81 -7.33 3.85 -5.56
N ALA A 82 -6.54 2.83 -5.19
CA ALA A 82 -6.89 1.43 -5.45
C ALA A 82 -8.14 0.98 -4.68
N VAL A 83 -8.28 1.38 -3.40
CA VAL A 83 -9.51 1.12 -2.63
C VAL A 83 -10.70 1.90 -3.20
N ARG A 84 -10.50 3.15 -3.60
CA ARG A 84 -11.53 3.95 -4.25
C ARG A 84 -12.01 3.30 -5.56
N PHE A 85 -11.09 2.79 -6.36
CA PHE A 85 -11.38 2.01 -7.56
C PHE A 85 -12.26 0.80 -7.27
N LEU A 86 -11.93 0.05 -6.23
CA LEU A 86 -12.74 -1.09 -5.82
C LEU A 86 -14.19 -0.67 -5.51
N VAL A 87 -14.38 0.37 -4.72
CA VAL A 87 -15.71 0.71 -4.18
C VAL A 87 -16.56 1.58 -5.09
N GLU A 88 -15.96 2.29 -6.04
CA GLU A 88 -16.68 3.14 -7.01
C GLU A 88 -16.86 2.45 -8.36
N VAL A 89 -15.90 1.62 -8.80
CA VAL A 89 -15.93 0.98 -10.13
C VAL A 89 -16.34 -0.49 -10.03
N CYS A 90 -15.73 -1.27 -9.14
CA CYS A 90 -15.95 -2.72 -9.09
C CYS A 90 -17.17 -3.14 -8.25
N GLU A 91 -17.53 -2.35 -7.24
CA GLU A 91 -18.58 -2.68 -6.27
C GLU A 91 -19.55 -1.50 -6.07
N PRO A 92 -20.28 -1.06 -7.12
CA PRO A 92 -21.18 0.08 -7.00
C PRO A 92 -22.40 -0.25 -6.12
N GLY A 93 -22.80 0.68 -5.24
CA GLY A 93 -24.05 0.63 -4.46
C GLY A 93 -23.86 0.52 -2.93
N GLY A 94 -24.81 1.08 -2.17
CA GLY A 94 -24.75 1.14 -0.69
C GLY A 94 -23.93 2.32 -0.15
N ALA A 95 -23.64 2.31 1.16
CA ALA A 95 -22.89 3.39 1.81
C ALA A 95 -21.38 3.27 1.57
N ILE A 96 -20.78 4.26 0.89
CA ILE A 96 -19.37 4.25 0.48
C ILE A 96 -18.40 4.01 1.63
N ARG A 97 -18.64 4.63 2.79
CA ARG A 97 -17.77 4.47 3.98
C ARG A 97 -17.69 3.03 4.47
N GLN A 98 -18.79 2.28 4.41
CA GLN A 98 -18.78 0.88 4.83
C GLN A 98 -17.98 0.03 3.84
N ARG A 99 -18.21 0.22 2.54
CA ARG A 99 -17.43 -0.47 1.49
C ARG A 99 -15.94 -0.19 1.59
N CYS A 100 -15.54 1.05 1.88
CA CYS A 100 -14.13 1.38 2.08
C CYS A 100 -13.51 0.61 3.25
N ARG A 101 -14.24 0.48 4.38
CA ARG A 101 -13.77 -0.30 5.53
C ARG A 101 -13.64 -1.78 5.19
N ASP A 102 -14.64 -2.32 4.51
CA ASP A 102 -14.65 -3.74 4.12
C ASP A 102 -13.51 -4.05 3.13
N ALA A 103 -13.28 -3.16 2.16
CA ALA A 103 -12.19 -3.27 1.19
C ALA A 103 -10.80 -3.22 1.84
N LEU A 104 -10.58 -2.32 2.81
CA LEU A 104 -9.32 -2.25 3.56
C LEU A 104 -9.10 -3.47 4.47
N ALA A 105 -10.15 -3.98 5.10
CA ALA A 105 -10.04 -5.20 5.90
C ALA A 105 -9.67 -6.41 5.03
N GLU A 106 -10.19 -6.50 3.81
CA GLU A 106 -9.87 -7.57 2.86
C GLU A 106 -8.44 -7.45 2.30
N GLN A 107 -7.97 -6.23 2.01
CA GLN A 107 -6.59 -5.96 1.63
C GLN A 107 -5.58 -6.56 2.63
N GLY A 108 -5.82 -6.40 3.94
CA GLY A 108 -4.94 -6.93 4.98
C GLY A 108 -4.76 -8.46 4.89
N ARG A 109 -5.79 -9.19 4.44
CA ARG A 109 -5.74 -10.64 4.25
C ARG A 109 -4.90 -11.06 3.04
N ARG A 110 -4.84 -10.20 2.02
CA ARG A 110 -4.14 -10.46 0.75
C ARG A 110 -2.67 -10.07 0.76
N ARG A 111 -2.15 -9.49 1.84
CA ARG A 111 -0.72 -9.09 1.97
C ARG A 111 0.24 -10.23 1.66
N GLY A 112 -0.10 -11.46 2.06
CA GLY A 112 0.72 -12.65 1.79
C GLY A 112 0.73 -13.13 0.33
N GLU A 113 -0.16 -12.61 -0.52
CA GLU A 113 -0.32 -13.01 -1.92
C GLU A 113 0.53 -12.16 -2.88
N VAL A 114 0.98 -10.99 -2.42
CA VAL A 114 1.69 -10.00 -3.23
C VAL A 114 3.14 -9.84 -2.79
N GLY A 115 4.00 -9.29 -3.66
CA GLY A 115 5.41 -9.09 -3.36
C GLY A 115 6.25 -10.38 -3.35
N PRO A 116 7.47 -10.33 -2.78
CA PRO A 116 8.31 -11.51 -2.65
C PRO A 116 7.74 -12.49 -1.61
N ARG A 117 7.80 -13.79 -1.90
CA ARG A 117 7.30 -14.85 -1.01
C ARG A 117 8.24 -15.08 0.17
N GLY A 118 7.69 -15.12 1.38
CA GLY A 118 8.41 -15.52 2.59
C GLY A 118 9.48 -14.53 3.07
N ARG A 119 9.54 -13.32 2.51
CA ARG A 119 10.47 -12.27 2.96
C ARG A 119 9.89 -10.87 2.75
N ALA A 120 10.49 -9.90 3.43
CA ALA A 120 10.22 -8.48 3.20
C ALA A 120 10.80 -8.00 1.85
N LEU A 121 10.30 -6.86 1.40
CA LEU A 121 10.83 -6.08 0.28
C LEU A 121 12.28 -5.68 0.58
N ALA A 122 13.15 -5.89 -0.41
CA ALA A 122 14.57 -5.62 -0.31
C ALA A 122 14.92 -4.14 -0.51
N SER A 123 14.08 -3.41 -1.25
CA SER A 123 14.28 -1.99 -1.55
C SER A 123 13.00 -1.32 -2.03
N SER A 124 12.99 0.02 -2.05
CA SER A 124 11.91 0.81 -2.64
C SER A 124 11.71 0.49 -4.13
N HIS A 125 12.78 0.18 -4.87
CA HIS A 125 12.69 -0.21 -6.27
C HIS A 125 12.03 -1.58 -6.44
N GLU A 126 12.34 -2.56 -5.58
CA GLU A 126 11.65 -3.85 -5.60
C GLU A 126 10.15 -3.67 -5.25
N GLY A 127 9.85 -2.88 -4.22
CA GLY A 127 8.47 -2.55 -3.84
C GLY A 127 7.69 -1.92 -4.98
N PHE A 128 8.28 -0.92 -5.64
CA PHE A 128 7.69 -0.30 -6.81
C PHE A 128 7.48 -1.29 -7.96
N GLY A 129 8.46 -2.16 -8.24
CA GLY A 129 8.33 -3.15 -9.32
C GLY A 129 7.15 -4.11 -9.12
N PHE A 130 6.91 -4.56 -7.89
CA PHE A 130 5.71 -5.35 -7.58
C PHE A 130 4.43 -4.54 -7.72
N LEU A 131 4.43 -3.30 -7.25
CA LEU A 131 3.26 -2.41 -7.31
C LEU A 131 2.87 -2.12 -8.76
N LYS A 132 3.85 -1.75 -9.59
CA LYS A 132 3.67 -1.50 -11.02
C LYS A 132 3.15 -2.74 -11.74
N ARG A 133 3.63 -3.94 -11.41
CA ARG A 133 3.11 -5.20 -11.97
C ARG A 133 1.62 -5.40 -11.67
N GLU A 134 1.19 -5.14 -10.44
CA GLU A 134 -0.22 -5.27 -10.07
C GLU A 134 -1.09 -4.19 -10.73
N PHE A 135 -0.55 -2.97 -10.87
CA PHE A 135 -1.21 -1.89 -11.62
C PHE A 135 -1.34 -2.25 -13.11
N ASP A 136 -0.30 -2.82 -13.73
CA ASP A 136 -0.36 -3.25 -15.13
C ASP A 136 -1.40 -4.36 -15.34
N ALA A 137 -1.55 -5.27 -14.37
CA ALA A 137 -2.63 -6.25 -14.39
C ALA A 137 -4.02 -5.61 -14.27
N LEU A 138 -4.16 -4.56 -13.44
CA LEU A 138 -5.39 -3.77 -13.33
C LEU A 138 -5.71 -3.09 -14.66
N TRP A 139 -4.74 -2.38 -15.23
CA TRP A 139 -4.90 -1.67 -16.50
C TRP A 139 -5.25 -2.64 -17.64
N CYS A 140 -4.56 -3.78 -17.72
CA CYS A 140 -4.87 -4.82 -18.69
C CYS A 140 -6.31 -5.33 -18.57
N ALA A 141 -6.80 -5.56 -17.35
CA ALA A 141 -8.19 -5.96 -17.12
C ALA A 141 -9.17 -4.87 -17.57
N VAL A 142 -8.90 -3.59 -17.24
CA VAL A 142 -9.72 -2.45 -17.68
C VAL A 142 -9.79 -2.37 -19.20
N CYS A 143 -8.66 -2.40 -19.90
CA CYS A 143 -8.61 -2.36 -21.37
C CYS A 143 -9.31 -3.54 -22.04
N SER A 144 -9.35 -4.70 -21.37
CA SER A 144 -9.97 -5.92 -21.90
C SER A 144 -11.44 -6.06 -21.52
N GLY A 145 -11.99 -5.12 -20.73
CA GLY A 145 -13.36 -5.21 -20.19
C GLY A 145 -13.54 -6.33 -19.15
N GLU A 146 -12.45 -6.85 -18.60
CA GLU A 146 -12.44 -7.89 -17.57
C GLU A 146 -12.57 -7.27 -16.16
N SER A 147 -12.86 -8.11 -15.17
CA SER A 147 -12.95 -7.65 -13.78
C SER A 147 -11.58 -7.24 -13.23
N ALA A 148 -11.39 -5.94 -13.03
CA ALA A 148 -10.19 -5.36 -12.41
C ALA A 148 -10.14 -5.51 -10.87
N ARG A 149 -11.18 -6.08 -10.24
CA ARG A 149 -11.34 -6.16 -8.77
C ARG A 149 -10.13 -6.81 -8.09
N SER A 150 -9.73 -8.00 -8.53
CA SER A 150 -8.65 -8.73 -7.88
C SER A 150 -7.30 -8.02 -8.04
N ALA A 151 -7.07 -7.34 -9.17
CA ALA A 151 -5.87 -6.56 -9.40
C ALA A 151 -5.83 -5.30 -8.52
N ALA A 152 -6.94 -4.57 -8.39
CA ALA A 152 -7.04 -3.42 -7.50
C ALA A 152 -6.79 -3.79 -6.03
N GLN A 153 -7.31 -4.94 -5.57
CA GLN A 153 -7.00 -5.47 -4.23
C GLN A 153 -5.51 -5.73 -4.04
N ARG A 154 -4.83 -6.25 -5.08
CA ARG A 154 -3.40 -6.53 -5.03
C ARG A 154 -2.56 -5.24 -5.08
N VAL A 155 -2.95 -4.22 -5.84
CA VAL A 155 -2.31 -2.89 -5.80
C VAL A 155 -2.35 -2.33 -4.39
N ALA A 156 -3.53 -2.32 -3.76
CA ALA A 156 -3.71 -1.84 -2.39
C ALA A 156 -2.86 -2.64 -1.38
N ALA A 157 -2.81 -3.97 -1.54
CA ALA A 157 -1.98 -4.83 -0.69
C ALA A 157 -0.47 -4.57 -0.85
N VAL A 158 0.01 -4.30 -2.07
CA VAL A 158 1.43 -3.95 -2.28
C VAL A 158 1.72 -2.56 -1.71
N ALA A 159 0.82 -1.59 -1.84
CA ALA A 159 0.96 -0.28 -1.23
C ALA A 159 1.15 -0.37 0.30
N VAL A 160 0.35 -1.20 0.98
CA VAL A 160 0.54 -1.50 2.41
C VAL A 160 1.93 -2.06 2.69
N ARG A 161 2.36 -3.08 1.93
CA ARG A 161 3.70 -3.66 2.09
C ARG A 161 4.79 -2.63 1.85
N PHE A 162 4.65 -1.77 0.85
CA PHE A 162 5.60 -0.71 0.54
C PHE A 162 5.76 0.23 1.75
N ILE A 163 4.67 0.75 2.29
CA ILE A 163 4.71 1.69 3.43
C ILE A 163 5.28 1.02 4.69
N ALA A 164 4.89 -0.23 4.95
CA ALA A 164 5.29 -0.95 6.16
C ALA A 164 6.76 -1.42 6.13
N GLU A 165 7.24 -1.87 4.96
CA GLU A 165 8.53 -2.54 4.83
C GLU A 165 9.64 -1.60 4.33
N ILE A 166 9.30 -0.53 3.60
CA ILE A 166 10.28 0.43 3.10
C ILE A 166 10.45 1.58 4.09
N GLY A 167 11.70 1.76 4.57
CA GLY A 167 12.05 2.80 5.55
C GLY A 167 11.81 2.42 7.01
N ALA A 168 11.38 1.19 7.31
CA ALA A 168 11.61 0.61 8.62
C ALA A 168 13.13 0.45 8.78
N ALA A 169 13.72 1.08 9.81
CA ALA A 169 15.14 0.95 10.08
C ALA A 169 15.51 -0.56 10.11
N PRO A 170 16.59 -0.99 9.43
CA PRO A 170 16.98 -2.39 9.46
C PRO A 170 17.27 -2.76 10.92
N ALA A 171 16.54 -3.74 11.45
CA ALA A 171 16.91 -4.38 12.70
C ALA A 171 18.29 -5.04 12.50
N GLY A 172 19.34 -4.35 12.93
CA GLY A 172 20.69 -4.89 13.09
C GLY A 172 21.39 -5.32 11.80
N ARG A 173 21.95 -4.37 11.05
CA ARG A 173 23.24 -4.63 10.40
C ARG A 173 24.32 -4.34 11.45
N LEU A 174 24.63 -5.34 12.27
CA LEU A 174 25.91 -5.38 12.97
C LEU A 174 26.99 -5.49 11.88
N VAL A 175 27.57 -4.34 11.53
CA VAL A 175 28.85 -4.32 10.81
C VAL A 175 29.87 -4.95 11.75
N ARG A 176 30.41 -6.10 11.33
CA ARG A 176 31.57 -6.72 11.97
C ARG A 176 32.83 -5.98 11.58
#